data_AF-A0A365TI67-F1
#
_entry.id   AF-A0A365TI67-F1
#
_cell.length_a   1.000
_cell.length_b   1.000
_cell.length_c   1.000
_cell.angle_alpha   90.00
_cell.angle_beta   90.00
_cell.angle_gamma   90.00
#
_symmetry.space_group_name_H-M   'P 1'
#
loop_
_entity.id
_entity.type
_entity.pdbx_description
1 polymer ?
#
loop_
_entity_poly.entity_id
_entity_poly.type
_entity_poly.pdbx_seq_one_letter_code
_entity_poly.pdbx_strand_id
1 'polypeptide(L)'
;MKTKHYLTLASAALGMAAATTAQAEDGYDAPAGWPSPVVEHPMTTVLVDRLEYASPDKGGDALVWDFQAWYGGDFNRLYVEGEGENVQGDGEDAEFESL
;
A
#
# COMPACT_ATOMS: atom_id res chain seq x y z
N MET A 1 -9.81 25.89 -36.52
CA MET A 1 -8.81 25.37 -35.56
C MET A 1 -9.02 23.88 -35.46
N LYS A 2 -7.99 23.07 -35.74
CA LYS A 2 -8.09 21.60 -35.78
C LYS A 2 -7.66 21.01 -34.43
N THR A 3 -8.60 20.42 -33.71
CA THR A 3 -8.36 19.71 -32.45
C THR A 3 -7.68 18.37 -32.76
N LYS A 4 -6.54 18.09 -32.14
CA LYS A 4 -5.87 16.78 -32.23
C LYS A 4 -6.33 15.93 -31.05
N HIS A 5 -6.93 14.79 -31.35
CA HIS A 5 -7.25 13.76 -30.37
C HIS A 5 -6.04 12.81 -30.25
N TYR A 6 -5.51 12.65 -29.04
CA TYR A 6 -4.45 11.69 -28.75
C TYR A 6 -5.11 10.43 -28.19
N LEU A 7 -5.09 9.36 -28.98
CA LEU A 7 -5.52 8.02 -28.60
C LEU A 7 -4.27 7.25 -28.18
N THR A 8 -4.09 7.02 -26.88
CA THR A 8 -3.00 6.18 -26.39
C THR A 8 -3.52 4.75 -26.25
N LEU A 9 -3.26 3.94 -27.28
CA LEU A 9 -3.40 2.49 -27.23
C LEU A 9 -2.20 1.91 -26.47
N ALA A 10 -2.39 1.58 -25.19
CA ALA A 10 -1.42 0.78 -24.44
C ALA A 10 -1.83 -0.69 -24.54
N SER A 11 -1.38 -1.34 -25.62
CA SER A 11 -1.40 -2.81 -25.74
C SER A 11 -0.08 -3.36 -25.23
N ALA A 12 -0.12 -4.08 -24.12
CA ALA A 12 0.91 -5.06 -23.76
C ALA A 12 0.21 -6.25 -23.09
N ALA A 13 -0.20 -7.22 -23.91
CA ALA A 13 -0.55 -8.54 -23.40
C ALA A 13 0.76 -9.24 -23.02
N LEU A 14 1.05 -9.29 -21.72
CA LEU A 14 2.18 -10.06 -21.18
C LEU A 14 1.79 -11.54 -21.21
N GLY A 15 2.52 -12.33 -22.01
CA GLY A 15 2.36 -13.78 -22.03
C GLY A 15 2.77 -14.39 -20.70
N MET A 16 1.88 -15.14 -20.05
CA MET A 16 2.23 -15.98 -18.91
C MET A 16 3.15 -17.10 -19.39
N ALA A 17 4.44 -16.98 -19.12
CA ALA A 17 5.32 -18.13 -19.06
C ALA A 17 4.86 -18.98 -17.86
N ALA A 18 4.46 -20.22 -18.12
CA ALA A 18 4.21 -21.20 -17.08
C ALA A 18 5.54 -21.42 -16.33
N ALA A 19 5.69 -20.76 -15.18
CA ALA A 19 6.79 -21.05 -14.28
C ALA A 19 6.60 -22.48 -13.80
N THR A 20 7.51 -23.37 -14.18
CA THR A 20 7.66 -24.66 -13.52
C THR A 20 7.90 -24.37 -12.05
N THR A 21 6.94 -24.69 -11.19
CA THR A 21 7.15 -24.63 -9.74
C THR A 21 8.17 -25.70 -9.40
N ALA A 22 9.45 -25.32 -9.33
CA ALA A 22 10.42 -26.06 -8.57
C ALA A 22 9.97 -25.94 -7.10
N GLN A 23 9.13 -26.88 -6.66
CA GLN A 23 8.88 -27.06 -5.23
C GLN A 23 10.19 -27.61 -4.67
N ALA A 24 10.98 -26.74 -4.03
CA ALA A 24 12.00 -27.21 -3.13
C ALA A 24 11.30 -28.10 -2.09
N GLU A 25 11.77 -29.33 -1.91
CA GLU A 25 11.33 -30.17 -0.80
C GLU A 25 11.61 -29.39 0.49
N ASP A 26 10.55 -29.08 1.23
CA ASP A 26 10.61 -28.38 2.50
C ASP A 26 11.23 -29.30 3.54
N GLY A 27 12.55 -29.23 3.68
CA GLY A 27 13.27 -30.15 4.54
C GLY A 27 14.73 -29.77 4.66
N TYR A 28 15.02 -28.79 5.50
CA TYR A 28 16.35 -28.69 6.09
C TYR A 28 16.63 -30.00 6.85
N ASP A 29 17.77 -30.65 6.59
CA ASP A 29 18.19 -31.92 7.22
C ASP A 29 18.63 -31.67 8.69
N ALA A 30 17.74 -31.02 9.46
CA ALA A 30 17.98 -30.65 10.85
C ALA A 30 17.98 -31.91 11.73
N PRO A 31 18.92 -32.01 12.69
CA PRO A 31 18.83 -33.02 13.73
C PRO A 31 17.47 -32.94 14.44
N ALA A 32 16.89 -34.09 14.73
CA ALA A 32 15.63 -34.18 15.46
C ALA A 32 15.73 -33.41 16.80
N GLY A 33 14.88 -32.40 16.99
CA GLY A 33 14.83 -31.56 18.19
C GLY A 33 15.35 -30.14 18.00
N TRP A 34 15.87 -29.79 16.82
CA TRP A 34 16.17 -28.39 16.51
C TRP A 34 14.89 -27.59 16.28
N PRO A 35 14.82 -26.33 16.73
CA PRO A 35 13.69 -25.46 16.40
C PRO A 35 13.68 -25.13 14.91
N SER A 36 12.50 -24.80 14.38
CA SER A 36 12.39 -24.29 13.01
C SER A 36 13.34 -23.10 12.83
N PRO A 37 14.16 -23.06 11.75
CA PRO A 37 14.99 -21.90 11.45
C PRO A 37 14.15 -20.71 10.96
N VAL A 38 12.91 -20.96 10.54
CA VAL A 38 11.94 -19.94 10.15
C VAL A 38 10.85 -19.92 11.21
N VAL A 39 10.94 -18.96 12.12
CA VAL A 39 9.91 -18.72 13.13
C VAL A 39 9.14 -17.48 12.69
N GLU A 40 7.84 -17.62 12.53
CA GLU A 40 6.97 -16.49 12.22
C GLU A 40 6.86 -15.57 13.43
N HIS A 41 7.07 -14.28 13.20
CA HIS A 41 6.87 -13.23 14.18
C HIS A 41 5.96 -12.16 13.57
N PRO A 42 4.79 -11.86 14.17
CA PRO A 42 3.96 -10.78 13.66
C PRO A 42 4.68 -9.45 13.84
N MET A 43 4.68 -8.65 12.78
CA MET A 43 5.19 -7.28 12.78
C MET A 43 4.08 -6.31 12.40
N THR A 44 4.10 -5.15 13.04
CA THR A 44 3.33 -3.98 12.63
C THR A 44 4.27 -3.00 11.97
N THR A 45 3.87 -2.48 10.81
CA THR A 45 4.53 -1.32 10.21
C THR A 45 3.48 -0.29 9.83
N VAL A 46 3.83 0.96 10.03
CA VAL A 46 3.06 2.11 9.56
C VAL A 46 4.02 3.01 8.80
N LEU A 47 3.63 3.39 7.59
CA LEU A 47 4.27 4.40 6.78
C LEU A 47 3.29 5.53 6.58
N VAL A 48 3.76 6.76 6.78
CA VAL A 48 2.99 7.98 6.56
C VAL A 48 3.80 8.78 5.56
N ASP A 49 3.33 8.80 4.32
CA ASP A 49 4.02 9.48 3.22
C ASP A 49 3.72 10.99 3.25
N ARG A 50 2.52 11.36 3.69
CA ARG A 50 2.11 12.75 3.85
C ARG A 50 1.31 12.92 5.13
N LEU A 51 1.68 13.92 5.92
CA LEU A 51 0.87 14.43 7.03
C LEU A 51 1.18 15.91 7.19
N GLU A 52 0.35 16.73 6.58
CA GLU A 52 0.58 18.18 6.49
C GLU A 52 -0.61 18.92 7.05
N TYR A 53 -0.32 19.86 7.96
CA TYR A 53 -1.31 20.80 8.49
C TYR A 53 -0.90 22.22 8.11
N ALA A 54 -1.83 22.96 7.51
CA ALA A 54 -1.65 24.33 7.08
C ALA A 54 -2.64 25.24 7.82
N SER A 55 -2.12 26.31 8.43
CA SER A 55 -2.93 27.35 9.07
C SER A 55 -2.57 28.71 8.49
N PRO A 56 -3.31 29.20 7.48
CA PRO A 56 -3.02 30.46 6.82
C PRO A 56 -3.61 31.68 7.58
N ASP A 57 -3.01 32.86 7.43
CA ASP A 57 -3.53 34.11 8.00
C ASP A 57 -4.93 34.50 7.48
N LYS A 58 -5.32 33.94 6.32
CA LYS A 58 -6.65 34.10 5.69
C LYS A 58 -7.04 32.78 5.04
N GLY A 59 -8.26 32.32 5.30
CA GLY A 59 -8.78 31.04 4.81
C GLY A 59 -9.07 30.07 5.95
N GLY A 60 -9.51 28.85 5.60
CA GLY A 60 -9.65 27.73 6.53
C GLY A 60 -8.32 27.02 6.74
N ASP A 61 -8.15 26.41 7.91
CA ASP A 61 -7.04 25.48 8.15
C ASP A 61 -7.21 24.24 7.29
N ALA A 62 -6.13 23.66 6.79
CA ALA A 62 -6.18 22.45 5.98
C ALA A 62 -5.37 21.31 6.61
N LEU A 63 -5.84 20.08 6.43
CA LEU A 63 -5.14 18.85 6.80
C LEU A 63 -5.14 17.90 5.61
N VAL A 64 -3.96 17.38 5.26
CA VAL A 64 -3.80 16.38 4.21
C VAL A 64 -3.00 15.21 4.76
N TRP A 65 -3.46 13.98 4.49
CA TRP A 65 -2.80 12.75 4.92
C TRP A 65 -2.72 11.70 3.82
N ASP A 66 -1.69 10.88 3.92
CA ASP A 66 -1.46 9.68 3.12
C ASP A 66 -0.70 8.67 4.00
N PHE A 67 -1.31 7.52 4.25
CA PHE A 67 -0.71 6.46 5.05
C PHE A 67 -0.99 5.07 4.49
N GLN A 68 -0.06 4.16 4.78
CA GLN A 68 -0.26 2.74 4.63
C GLN A 68 0.22 2.00 5.88
N ALA A 69 -0.47 0.93 6.23
CA ALA A 69 -0.11 0.10 7.37
C ALA A 69 -0.32 -1.37 7.07
N TRP A 70 0.51 -2.20 7.70
CA TRP A 70 0.27 -3.63 7.70
C TRP A 70 0.57 -4.26 9.06
N TYR A 71 -0.15 -5.34 9.34
CA TYR A 71 0.03 -6.15 10.52
C TYR A 71 -0.03 -7.63 10.15
N GLY A 72 0.99 -8.39 10.54
CA GLY A 72 1.00 -9.84 10.35
C GLY A 72 2.40 -10.43 10.24
N GLY A 73 2.44 -11.72 9.97
CA GLY A 73 3.67 -12.47 9.76
C GLY A 73 4.08 -12.51 8.29
N ASP A 74 4.89 -13.50 7.95
CA ASP A 74 5.48 -13.60 6.61
C ASP A 74 4.47 -13.99 5.53
N PHE A 75 3.47 -14.81 5.89
CA PHE A 75 2.49 -15.34 4.94
C PHE A 75 1.14 -14.61 4.97
N ASN A 76 0.68 -14.21 6.15
CA ASN A 76 -0.63 -13.59 6.34
C ASN A 76 -0.46 -12.18 6.89
N ARG A 77 -0.91 -11.18 6.13
CA ARG A 77 -0.90 -9.77 6.52
C ARG A 77 -2.25 -9.13 6.28
N LEU A 78 -2.73 -8.38 7.27
CA LEU A 78 -3.71 -7.34 7.07
C LEU A 78 -2.97 -6.12 6.51
N TYR A 79 -3.49 -5.57 5.42
CA TYR A 79 -2.99 -4.33 4.81
C TYR A 79 -4.14 -3.33 4.77
N VAL A 80 -3.86 -2.08 5.12
CA VAL A 80 -4.79 -0.96 5.00
C VAL A 80 -4.04 0.24 4.45
N GLU A 81 -4.73 1.03 3.67
CA GLU A 81 -4.22 2.26 3.07
C GLU A 81 -5.32 3.31 3.10
N GLY A 82 -4.93 4.56 3.29
CA GLY A 82 -5.87 5.66 3.32
C GLY A 82 -5.22 6.98 2.94
N GLU A 83 -5.89 7.71 2.07
CA GLU A 83 -5.58 9.09 1.74
C GLU A 83 -6.79 9.97 2.04
N GLY A 84 -6.52 11.25 2.29
CA GLY A 84 -7.60 12.20 2.45
C GLY A 84 -7.12 13.62 2.68
N GLU A 85 -8.07 14.53 2.51
CA GLU A 85 -7.88 15.95 2.77
C GLU A 85 -9.13 16.59 3.35
N ASN A 86 -8.92 17.65 4.11
CA ASN A 86 -10.00 18.47 4.62
C ASN A 86 -9.53 19.93 4.76
N VAL A 87 -10.38 20.85 4.30
CA VAL A 87 -10.29 22.26 4.63
C VAL A 87 -11.37 22.57 5.67
N GLN A 88 -10.97 23.12 6.80
CA GLN A 88 -11.87 23.38 7.92
C GLN A 88 -12.62 24.70 7.71
N GLY A 89 -13.94 24.64 7.86
CA GLY A 89 -14.80 25.83 7.88
C GLY A 89 -15.18 26.37 6.50
N ASP A 90 -14.91 25.62 5.43
CA ASP A 90 -15.38 25.89 4.07
C ASP A 90 -16.83 25.40 3.82
N GLY A 91 -17.34 24.53 4.70
CA GLY A 91 -18.69 23.95 4.60
C GLY A 91 -18.74 22.65 3.81
N GLU A 92 -17.59 22.08 3.45
CA GLU A 92 -17.45 20.79 2.77
C GLU A 92 -17.05 19.69 3.79
N ASP A 93 -17.44 18.45 3.50
CA ASP A 93 -17.03 17.30 4.30
C ASP A 93 -15.59 16.88 3.93
N ALA A 94 -14.90 16.17 4.82
CA ALA A 94 -13.59 15.60 4.51
C ALA A 94 -13.70 14.55 3.39
N GLU A 95 -12.79 14.60 2.43
CA GLU A 95 -12.63 13.57 1.41
C GLU A 95 -11.70 12.47 1.94
N PHE A 96 -12.10 11.21 1.74
CA PHE A 96 -11.34 10.05 2.20
C PHE A 96 -11.49 8.88 1.23
N GLU A 97 -10.35 8.33 0.83
CA GLU A 97 -10.26 7.13 0.00
C GLU A 97 -9.44 6.06 0.72
N SER A 98 -9.79 4.79 0.51
CA SER A 98 -9.13 3.67 1.16
C SER A 98 -9.17 2.39 0.33
N LEU A 99 -8.23 1.49 0.62
CA LEU A 99 -8.16 0.14 0.05
C LEU A 99 -8.47 -0.95 1.09
#